data_AF-A0A9Q0MEY4-F1
#
_entry.id   AF-A0A9Q0MEY4-F1
#
_cell.length_a   1.000
_cell.length_b   1.000
_cell.length_c   1.000
_cell.angle_alpha   90.00
_cell.angle_beta   90.00
_cell.angle_gamma   90.00
#
_symmetry.space_group_name_H-M   'P 1'
#
loop_
_entity.id
_entity.type
_entity.pdbx_description
1 polymer ?
#
loop_
_entity_poly.entity_id
_entity_poly.type
_entity_poly.pdbx_seq_one_letter_code
_entity_poly.pdbx_strand_id
1 'polypeptide(L)'
;MDYKEIRQTIEDIIVKLENQTLNIKDEKQKSKMLSDASSKLLSQLNSDERAIEKLYLCYLIIEFFNRPNLNKKLSSDFIRSIFPSMLNKRQAALVSQLISLALNLHHGPLLDCLEFYIRNCDAIMFPDIPISSSLATDSPLFCSAVISRGYYRCHPDSSKHLAEWLRTLVDLVPENTIQLTKVIPYSFLERPVDYELHLAILNVIRSRRCEKVSNHLFIINLLYSIQAMPDNHLLVDRLAQMLTIAFANDMCSNSNQLKSVLMTSFSKNILINAICK
;
A
#
# COMPACT_ATOMS: atom_id res chain seq x y z
N MET A 1 -13.02 -29.41 -11.34
CA MET A 1 -13.67 -28.84 -10.14
C MET A 1 -14.84 -28.06 -10.64
N ASP A 2 -16.05 -28.49 -10.31
CA ASP A 2 -17.26 -27.79 -10.73
C ASP A 2 -17.60 -26.64 -9.76
N TYR A 3 -18.63 -25.86 -10.06
CA TYR A 3 -19.05 -24.74 -9.20
C TYR A 3 -19.49 -25.19 -7.79
N LYS A 4 -20.04 -26.40 -7.66
CA LYS A 4 -20.50 -26.92 -6.37
C LYS A 4 -19.29 -27.21 -5.47
N GLU A 5 -18.24 -27.80 -6.01
CA GLU A 5 -17.00 -28.07 -5.29
C GLU A 5 -16.31 -26.77 -4.83
N ILE A 6 -16.31 -25.71 -5.66
CA ILE A 6 -15.77 -24.40 -5.28
C ILE A 6 -16.57 -23.81 -4.12
N ARG A 7 -17.90 -23.74 -4.25
CA ARG A 7 -18.79 -23.20 -3.22
C ARG A 7 -18.66 -23.97 -1.91
N GLN A 8 -18.68 -25.30 -1.96
CA GLN A 8 -18.51 -26.14 -0.77
C GLN A 8 -17.16 -25.87 -0.10
N THR A 9 -16.08 -25.75 -0.87
CA THR A 9 -14.75 -25.46 -0.30
C THR A 9 -14.72 -24.11 0.40
N ILE A 10 -15.36 -23.08 -0.18
CA ILE A 10 -15.45 -21.75 0.43
C ILE A 10 -16.34 -21.76 1.67
N GLU A 11 -17.49 -22.42 1.63
CA GLU A 11 -18.37 -22.57 2.80
C GLU A 11 -17.68 -23.33 3.94
N ASP A 12 -16.93 -24.38 3.64
CA ASP A 12 -16.13 -25.13 4.62
C ASP A 12 -15.04 -24.25 5.26
N ILE A 13 -14.39 -23.38 4.47
CA ILE A 13 -13.41 -22.41 4.97
C ILE A 13 -14.09 -21.41 5.92
N ILE A 14 -15.23 -20.85 5.51
CA ILE A 14 -15.99 -19.87 6.30
C ILE A 14 -16.43 -20.47 7.64
N VAL A 15 -17.06 -21.65 7.63
CA VAL A 15 -17.52 -22.33 8.84
C VAL A 15 -16.35 -22.60 9.79
N LYS A 16 -15.18 -22.97 9.26
CA LYS A 16 -13.98 -23.20 10.09
C LYS A 16 -13.47 -21.92 10.73
N LEU A 17 -13.45 -20.80 10.00
CA LEU A 17 -13.01 -19.50 10.51
C LEU A 17 -13.96 -18.96 11.59
N GLU A 18 -15.28 -19.05 11.36
CA GLU A 18 -16.29 -18.64 12.35
C GLU A 18 -16.19 -19.47 13.64
N ASN A 19 -15.86 -20.76 13.52
CA ASN A 19 -15.60 -21.63 14.67
C ASN A 19 -14.25 -21.34 15.37
N GLN A 20 -13.25 -20.76 14.68
CA GLN A 20 -11.97 -20.37 15.30
C GLN A 20 -12.13 -19.19 16.25
N THR A 21 -13.02 -18.24 15.95
CA THR A 21 -13.36 -17.15 16.88
C THR A 21 -13.96 -17.64 18.20
N LEU A 22 -14.41 -18.90 18.27
CA LEU A 22 -15.10 -19.47 19.44
C LEU A 22 -14.24 -20.46 20.26
N ASN A 23 -13.08 -20.95 19.78
CA ASN A 23 -12.34 -22.02 20.48
C ASN A 23 -10.82 -22.02 20.24
N ILE A 24 -10.02 -21.81 21.32
CA ILE A 24 -8.57 -21.51 21.29
C ILE A 24 -7.67 -22.78 21.18
N LYS A 25 -8.17 -23.98 21.50
CA LYS A 25 -7.27 -25.11 21.84
C LYS A 25 -6.60 -25.88 20.67
N ASP A 26 -6.90 -25.59 19.40
CA ASP A 26 -6.39 -26.37 18.24
C ASP A 26 -5.98 -25.52 17.01
N GLU A 27 -5.33 -24.38 17.22
CA GLU A 27 -4.98 -23.45 16.13
C GLU A 27 -4.05 -24.05 15.05
N LYS A 28 -3.02 -24.81 15.45
CA LYS A 28 -2.02 -25.34 14.50
C LYS A 28 -2.59 -26.35 13.51
N GLN A 29 -3.41 -27.29 13.98
CA GLN A 29 -3.96 -28.36 13.14
C GLN A 29 -5.05 -27.83 12.21
N LYS A 30 -5.86 -26.87 12.68
CA LYS A 30 -6.88 -26.19 11.86
C LYS A 30 -6.28 -25.27 10.81
N SER A 31 -5.22 -24.53 11.14
CA SER A 31 -4.48 -23.68 10.18
C SER A 31 -3.91 -24.51 9.02
N LYS A 32 -3.37 -25.71 9.33
CA LYS A 32 -2.89 -26.65 8.30
C LYS A 32 -4.01 -27.11 7.36
N MET A 33 -5.17 -27.48 7.90
CA MET A 33 -6.31 -27.91 7.08
C MET A 33 -6.89 -26.80 6.19
N LEU A 34 -6.91 -25.56 6.67
CA LEU A 34 -7.31 -24.39 5.87
C LEU A 34 -6.32 -24.17 4.72
N SER A 35 -5.02 -24.23 5.01
CA SER A 35 -3.96 -24.14 4.00
C SER A 35 -4.08 -25.26 2.95
N ASP A 36 -4.39 -26.50 3.36
CA ASP A 36 -4.55 -27.63 2.45
C ASP A 36 -5.78 -27.46 1.54
N ALA A 37 -6.91 -27.00 2.08
CA ALA A 37 -8.13 -26.72 1.30
C ALA A 37 -7.89 -25.62 0.25
N SER A 38 -7.24 -24.54 0.65
CA SER A 38 -6.98 -23.40 -0.24
C SER A 38 -5.90 -23.68 -1.27
N SER A 39 -4.85 -24.43 -0.91
CA SER A 39 -3.83 -24.86 -1.87
C SER A 39 -4.42 -25.82 -2.91
N LYS A 40 -5.34 -26.71 -2.51
CA LYS A 40 -6.10 -27.56 -3.45
C LYS A 40 -6.99 -26.72 -4.36
N LEU A 41 -7.74 -25.77 -3.82
CA LEU A 41 -8.60 -24.85 -4.58
C LEU A 41 -7.78 -24.09 -5.64
N LEU A 42 -6.70 -23.42 -5.23
CA LEU A 42 -5.87 -22.61 -6.13
C LEU A 42 -5.08 -23.47 -7.12
N SER A 43 -4.58 -24.65 -6.73
CA SER A 43 -3.87 -25.53 -7.67
C SER A 43 -4.81 -26.03 -8.78
N GLN A 44 -6.08 -26.30 -8.47
CA GLN A 44 -7.08 -26.68 -9.46
C GLN A 44 -7.52 -25.51 -10.35
N LEU A 45 -7.48 -24.27 -9.84
CA LEU A 45 -7.79 -23.05 -10.59
C LEU A 45 -6.58 -22.48 -11.35
N ASN A 46 -5.39 -23.06 -11.21
CA ASN A 46 -4.18 -22.56 -11.88
C ASN A 46 -4.17 -22.77 -13.41
N SER A 47 -5.17 -23.42 -14.03
CA SER A 47 -5.26 -23.49 -15.50
C SER A 47 -5.86 -22.19 -16.07
N ASP A 48 -5.38 -21.75 -17.23
CA ASP A 48 -5.92 -20.57 -17.93
C ASP A 48 -7.32 -20.83 -18.50
N GLU A 49 -7.65 -22.09 -18.78
CA GLU A 49 -8.95 -22.54 -19.29
C GLU A 49 -10.09 -22.38 -18.27
N ARG A 50 -9.77 -22.15 -16.98
CA ARG A 50 -10.74 -22.03 -15.89
C ARG A 50 -11.12 -20.59 -15.55
N ALA A 51 -11.29 -19.76 -16.58
CA ALA A 51 -11.60 -18.34 -16.41
C ALA A 51 -12.95 -18.12 -15.69
N ILE A 52 -13.96 -18.94 -15.98
CA ILE A 52 -15.30 -18.78 -15.40
C ILE A 52 -15.29 -19.18 -13.92
N GLU A 53 -14.58 -20.24 -13.56
CA GLU A 53 -14.44 -20.69 -12.18
C GLU A 53 -13.65 -19.69 -11.32
N LYS A 54 -12.64 -19.03 -11.90
CA LYS A 54 -11.93 -17.92 -11.24
C LYS A 54 -12.87 -16.75 -10.96
N LEU A 55 -13.70 -16.36 -11.94
CA LEU A 55 -14.72 -15.32 -11.76
C LEU A 55 -15.75 -15.73 -10.69
N TYR A 56 -16.17 -16.99 -10.68
CA TYR A 56 -17.08 -17.51 -9.67
C TYR A 56 -16.47 -17.46 -8.27
N LEU A 57 -15.18 -17.77 -8.12
CA LEU A 57 -14.47 -17.59 -6.85
C LEU A 57 -14.46 -16.11 -6.42
N CYS A 58 -14.15 -15.18 -7.33
CA CYS A 58 -14.22 -13.74 -7.04
C CYS A 58 -15.62 -13.31 -6.58
N TYR A 59 -16.67 -13.82 -7.24
CA TYR A 59 -18.06 -13.59 -6.85
C TYR A 59 -18.34 -14.09 -5.42
N LEU A 60 -17.93 -15.31 -5.07
CA LEU A 60 -18.13 -15.86 -3.72
C LEU A 60 -17.37 -15.07 -2.65
N ILE A 61 -16.18 -14.57 -2.98
CA ILE A 61 -15.42 -13.68 -2.08
C ILE A 61 -16.22 -12.40 -1.83
N ILE A 62 -16.76 -11.75 -2.86
CA ILE A 62 -17.58 -10.54 -2.70
C ILE A 62 -18.87 -10.83 -1.93
N GLU A 63 -19.54 -11.95 -2.23
CA GLU A 63 -20.74 -12.41 -1.51
C GLU A 63 -20.46 -12.56 -0.01
N PHE A 64 -19.30 -13.13 0.35
CA PHE A 64 -18.86 -13.23 1.76
C PHE A 64 -18.66 -11.85 2.39
N PHE A 65 -18.07 -10.91 1.65
CA PHE A 65 -17.80 -9.56 2.15
C PHE A 65 -19.05 -8.68 2.31
N ASN A 66 -20.14 -9.00 1.61
CA ASN A 66 -21.44 -8.31 1.73
C ASN A 66 -22.27 -8.76 2.94
N ARG A 67 -21.76 -9.66 3.80
CA ARG A 67 -22.48 -10.12 4.99
C ARG A 67 -22.60 -9.00 6.04
N PRO A 68 -23.80 -8.77 6.63
CA PRO A 68 -24.08 -7.62 7.50
C PRO A 68 -23.32 -7.59 8.83
N ASN A 69 -22.75 -8.72 9.28
CA ASN A 69 -22.04 -8.83 10.56
C ASN A 69 -20.55 -9.19 10.39
N LEU A 70 -19.99 -8.89 9.23
CA LEU A 70 -18.60 -9.22 8.96
C LEU A 70 -17.66 -8.28 9.72
N ASN A 71 -16.88 -8.84 10.65
CA ASN A 71 -15.86 -8.07 11.36
C ASN A 71 -14.52 -8.10 10.61
N LYS A 72 -13.71 -7.06 10.83
CA LYS A 72 -12.43 -6.85 10.14
C LYS A 72 -11.44 -8.01 10.30
N LYS A 73 -11.41 -8.67 11.46
CA LYS A 73 -10.51 -9.79 11.72
C LYS A 73 -10.89 -11.00 10.85
N LEU A 74 -12.16 -11.37 10.87
CA LEU A 74 -12.70 -12.47 10.06
C LEU A 74 -12.52 -12.22 8.56
N SER A 75 -12.72 -10.98 8.09
CA SER A 75 -12.44 -10.58 6.70
C SER A 75 -10.99 -10.83 6.31
N SER A 76 -10.05 -10.36 7.15
CA SER A 76 -8.62 -10.51 6.89
C SER A 76 -8.19 -11.98 6.94
N ASP A 77 -8.70 -12.75 7.91
CA ASP A 77 -8.38 -14.16 8.06
C ASP A 77 -8.93 -14.98 6.89
N PHE A 78 -10.11 -14.64 6.39
CA PHE A 78 -10.70 -15.26 5.19
C PHE A 78 -9.83 -15.06 3.95
N ILE A 79 -9.45 -13.83 3.64
CA ILE A 79 -8.59 -13.57 2.47
C ILE A 79 -7.24 -14.30 2.59
N ARG A 80 -6.61 -14.26 3.77
CA ARG A 80 -5.35 -14.97 4.04
C ARG A 80 -5.49 -16.48 4.03
N SER A 81 -6.68 -17.00 4.31
CA SER A 81 -6.95 -18.42 4.19
C SER A 81 -7.00 -18.84 2.72
N ILE A 82 -7.57 -18.03 1.83
CA ILE A 82 -7.67 -18.34 0.39
C ILE A 82 -6.33 -18.16 -0.30
N PHE A 83 -5.67 -17.02 -0.09
CA PHE A 83 -4.46 -16.66 -0.81
C PHE A 83 -3.22 -16.81 0.07
N PRO A 84 -2.20 -17.59 -0.35
CA PRO A 84 -0.97 -17.74 0.41
C PRO A 84 -0.22 -16.41 0.50
N SER A 85 0.56 -16.20 1.56
CA SER A 85 1.34 -14.97 1.75
C SER A 85 2.28 -14.65 0.59
N MET A 86 2.86 -15.69 -0.02
CA MET A 86 3.67 -15.60 -1.23
C MET A 86 2.87 -16.08 -2.43
N LEU A 87 2.52 -15.14 -3.32
CA LEU A 87 1.77 -15.43 -4.54
C LEU A 87 2.71 -15.80 -5.68
N ASN A 88 2.39 -16.87 -6.41
CA ASN A 88 2.96 -17.09 -7.73
C ASN A 88 2.31 -16.18 -8.79
N LYS A 89 2.85 -16.15 -10.02
CA LYS A 89 2.36 -15.29 -11.11
C LYS A 89 0.86 -15.47 -11.41
N ARG A 90 0.33 -16.69 -11.36
CA ARG A 90 -1.09 -16.97 -11.67
C ARG A 90 -2.01 -16.54 -10.53
N GLN A 91 -1.59 -16.76 -9.29
CA GLN A 91 -2.29 -16.29 -8.10
C GLN A 91 -2.28 -14.77 -8.03
N ALA A 92 -1.16 -14.12 -8.36
CA ALA A 92 -1.06 -12.66 -8.45
C ALA A 92 -2.01 -12.11 -9.52
N ALA A 93 -2.14 -12.78 -10.67
CA ALA A 93 -3.12 -12.40 -11.70
C ALA A 93 -4.57 -12.52 -11.21
N LEU A 94 -4.91 -13.57 -10.47
CA LEU A 94 -6.24 -13.72 -9.86
C LEU A 94 -6.51 -12.63 -8.80
N VAL A 95 -5.54 -12.32 -7.95
CA VAL A 95 -5.65 -11.22 -6.99
C VAL A 95 -5.79 -9.88 -7.71
N SER A 96 -5.09 -9.67 -8.83
CA SER A 96 -5.23 -8.48 -9.69
C SER A 96 -6.65 -8.33 -10.24
N GLN A 97 -7.27 -9.43 -10.68
CA GLN A 97 -8.67 -9.45 -11.12
C GLN A 97 -9.63 -9.11 -9.97
N LEU A 98 -9.40 -9.68 -8.79
CA LEU A 98 -10.21 -9.39 -7.60
C LEU A 98 -10.11 -7.92 -7.19
N ILE A 99 -8.91 -7.33 -7.21
CA ILE A 99 -8.68 -5.89 -6.98
C ILE A 99 -9.46 -5.06 -8.00
N SER A 100 -9.37 -5.40 -9.28
CA SER A 100 -10.06 -4.69 -10.35
C SER A 100 -11.57 -4.68 -10.14
N LEU A 101 -12.14 -5.83 -9.78
CA LEU A 101 -13.55 -5.97 -9.48
C LEU A 101 -13.95 -5.19 -8.21
N ALA A 102 -13.15 -5.29 -7.15
CA ALA A 102 -13.40 -4.59 -5.90
C ALA A 102 -13.33 -3.05 -6.06
N LEU A 103 -12.41 -2.54 -6.88
CA LEU A 103 -12.34 -1.11 -7.22
C LEU A 103 -13.60 -0.66 -7.97
N ASN A 104 -14.03 -1.40 -8.99
CA ASN A 104 -15.24 -1.08 -9.77
C ASN A 104 -16.53 -1.11 -8.92
N LEU A 105 -16.56 -1.95 -7.89
CA LEU A 105 -17.69 -2.06 -6.96
C LEU A 105 -17.56 -1.15 -5.74
N HIS A 106 -16.52 -0.31 -5.66
CA HIS A 106 -16.20 0.51 -4.48
C HIS A 106 -16.17 -0.31 -3.16
N HIS A 107 -15.66 -1.54 -3.24
CA HIS A 107 -15.70 -2.49 -2.14
C HIS A 107 -14.55 -2.29 -1.14
N GLY A 108 -14.59 -1.19 -0.38
CA GLY A 108 -13.55 -0.78 0.57
C GLY A 108 -13.03 -1.85 1.54
N PRO A 109 -13.89 -2.59 2.26
CA PRO A 109 -13.44 -3.61 3.21
C PRO A 109 -12.62 -4.74 2.58
N LEU A 110 -12.94 -5.13 1.35
CA LEU A 110 -12.22 -6.15 0.60
C LEU A 110 -10.87 -5.62 0.13
N LEU A 111 -10.84 -4.40 -0.40
CA LEU A 111 -9.61 -3.72 -0.79
C LEU A 111 -8.64 -3.60 0.39
N ASP A 112 -9.11 -3.18 1.56
CA ASP A 112 -8.27 -3.10 2.77
C ASP A 112 -7.71 -4.47 3.20
N CYS A 113 -8.41 -5.57 2.94
CA CYS A 113 -7.88 -6.92 3.21
C CYS A 113 -6.84 -7.36 2.17
N LEU A 114 -6.85 -6.79 0.97
CA LEU A 114 -5.91 -7.08 -0.12
C LEU A 114 -4.63 -6.24 -0.06
N GLU A 115 -4.61 -5.21 0.80
CA GLU A 115 -3.48 -4.31 1.06
C GLU A 115 -2.14 -5.04 1.24
N PHE A 116 -2.15 -6.14 2.01
CA PHE A 116 -0.94 -6.91 2.31
C PHE A 116 -0.27 -7.41 1.02
N TYR A 117 -1.07 -7.88 0.06
CA TYR A 117 -0.53 -8.42 -1.19
C TYR A 117 -0.01 -7.31 -2.09
N ILE A 118 -0.63 -6.12 -2.07
CA ILE A 118 -0.13 -4.96 -2.81
C ILE A 118 1.28 -4.58 -2.35
N ARG A 119 1.54 -4.60 -1.04
CA ARG A 119 2.86 -4.25 -0.49
C ARG A 119 3.93 -5.29 -0.77
N ASN A 120 3.54 -6.56 -0.80
CA ASN A 120 4.49 -7.67 -0.76
C ASN A 120 4.64 -8.43 -2.10
N CYS A 121 3.82 -8.12 -3.11
CA CYS A 121 3.83 -8.84 -4.38
C CYS A 121 3.89 -7.91 -5.59
N ASP A 122 5.11 -7.72 -6.12
CA ASP A 122 5.37 -6.91 -7.33
C ASP A 122 4.72 -7.47 -8.61
N ALA A 123 4.34 -8.75 -8.62
CA ALA A 123 3.66 -9.39 -9.74
C ALA A 123 2.18 -9.00 -9.89
N ILE A 124 1.58 -8.36 -8.87
CA ILE A 124 0.22 -7.84 -8.97
C ILE A 124 0.17 -6.69 -9.97
N MET A 125 -0.72 -6.80 -10.94
CA MET A 125 -0.96 -5.75 -11.92
C MET A 125 -2.16 -4.94 -11.47
N PHE A 126 -2.01 -3.63 -11.44
CA PHE A 126 -3.14 -2.74 -11.25
C PHE A 126 -3.94 -2.62 -12.54
N PRO A 127 -5.28 -2.53 -12.48
CA PRO A 127 -6.10 -2.32 -13.66
C PRO A 127 -5.75 -0.99 -14.32
N ASP A 128 -5.77 -0.94 -15.64
CA ASP A 128 -5.59 0.31 -16.41
C ASP A 128 -6.89 1.13 -16.42
N ILE A 129 -7.38 1.46 -15.22
CA ILE A 129 -8.57 2.28 -15.00
C ILE A 129 -8.23 3.42 -14.04
N PRO A 130 -8.85 4.59 -14.20
CA PRO A 130 -8.70 5.67 -13.23
C PRO A 130 -9.23 5.21 -11.86
N ILE A 131 -8.38 5.29 -10.84
CA ILE A 131 -8.76 5.03 -9.46
C ILE A 131 -9.44 6.28 -8.90
N SER A 132 -10.59 6.10 -8.25
CA SER A 132 -11.38 7.18 -7.64
C SER A 132 -10.60 8.01 -6.61
N SER A 133 -10.86 9.31 -6.56
CA SER A 133 -10.37 10.19 -5.48
C SER A 133 -10.90 9.75 -4.11
N SER A 134 -12.08 9.14 -4.05
CA SER A 134 -12.70 8.62 -2.83
C SER A 134 -11.96 7.42 -2.22
N LEU A 135 -11.01 6.79 -2.93
CA LEU A 135 -10.34 5.58 -2.47
C LEU A 135 -9.71 5.74 -1.08
N ALA A 136 -9.13 6.91 -0.78
CA ALA A 136 -8.54 7.16 0.53
C ALA A 136 -9.56 7.13 1.68
N THR A 137 -10.82 7.44 1.39
CA THR A 137 -11.94 7.35 2.36
C THR A 137 -12.53 5.95 2.38
N ASP A 138 -12.77 5.37 1.19
CA ASP A 138 -13.42 4.07 1.05
C ASP A 138 -12.53 2.91 1.55
N SER A 139 -11.21 3.01 1.32
CA SER A 139 -10.22 1.96 1.61
C SER A 139 -8.86 2.57 1.97
N PRO A 140 -8.71 3.15 3.16
CA PRO A 140 -7.52 3.91 3.54
C PRO A 140 -6.24 3.07 3.57
N LEU A 141 -6.32 1.81 4.02
CA LEU A 141 -5.13 0.94 4.09
C LEU A 141 -4.69 0.54 2.68
N PHE A 142 -5.64 0.14 1.84
CA PHE A 142 -5.34 -0.18 0.44
C PHE A 142 -4.75 1.03 -0.29
N CYS A 143 -5.37 2.22 -0.17
CA CYS A 143 -4.88 3.46 -0.76
C CYS A 143 -3.42 3.75 -0.36
N SER A 144 -3.11 3.61 0.93
CA SER A 144 -1.74 3.73 1.42
C SER A 144 -0.76 2.76 0.73
N ALA A 145 -1.16 1.51 0.52
CA ALA A 145 -0.32 0.54 -0.19
C ALA A 145 -0.17 0.86 -1.68
N VAL A 146 -1.23 1.35 -2.35
CA VAL A 146 -1.15 1.83 -3.74
C VAL A 146 -0.13 2.97 -3.88
N ILE A 147 -0.18 3.94 -2.97
CA ILE A 147 0.78 5.04 -2.89
C ILE A 147 2.20 4.51 -2.68
N SER A 148 2.36 3.59 -1.73
CA SER A 148 3.66 2.98 -1.40
C SER A 148 4.28 2.25 -2.59
N ARG A 149 3.45 1.69 -3.47
CA ARG A 149 3.89 1.03 -4.71
C ARG A 149 4.19 2.00 -5.86
N GLY A 150 3.77 3.26 -5.77
CA GLY A 150 4.03 4.29 -6.76
C GLY A 150 3.11 4.26 -7.99
N TYR A 151 1.92 3.67 -7.88
CA TYR A 151 1.02 3.45 -9.01
C TYR A 151 0.40 4.73 -9.60
N TYR A 152 0.39 5.84 -8.86
CA TYR A 152 -0.20 7.10 -9.32
C TYR A 152 0.53 7.72 -10.54
N ARG A 153 1.67 7.21 -11.00
CA ARG A 153 2.45 7.84 -12.10
C ARG A 153 1.75 7.84 -13.47
N CYS A 154 0.65 7.12 -13.65
CA CYS A 154 0.03 6.88 -14.96
C CYS A 154 -1.05 7.91 -15.40
N HIS A 155 -1.38 8.92 -14.58
CA HIS A 155 -2.47 9.87 -14.91
C HIS A 155 -2.02 11.34 -14.99
N PRO A 156 -2.53 12.17 -15.92
CA PRO A 156 -2.17 13.59 -16.01
C PRO A 156 -2.51 14.39 -14.73
N ASP A 157 -3.62 14.08 -14.06
CA ASP A 157 -4.05 14.67 -12.76
C ASP A 157 -3.57 13.90 -11.51
N SER A 158 -2.60 13.00 -11.68
CA SER A 158 -2.15 12.13 -10.59
C SER A 158 -1.63 12.87 -9.36
N SER A 159 -1.02 14.03 -9.54
CA SER A 159 -0.46 14.80 -8.43
C SER A 159 -1.54 15.41 -7.52
N LYS A 160 -2.65 15.89 -8.09
CA LYS A 160 -3.81 16.39 -7.34
C LYS A 160 -4.48 15.28 -6.55
N HIS A 161 -4.75 14.14 -7.19
CA HIS A 161 -5.33 12.96 -6.53
C HIS A 161 -4.42 12.45 -5.42
N LEU A 162 -3.11 12.39 -5.67
CA LEU A 162 -2.15 11.96 -4.66
C LEU A 162 -2.11 12.93 -3.48
N ALA A 163 -2.15 14.24 -3.72
CA ALA A 163 -2.22 15.23 -2.66
C ALA A 163 -3.50 15.08 -1.82
N GLU A 164 -4.66 14.89 -2.47
CA GLU A 164 -5.94 14.65 -1.81
C GLU A 164 -5.94 13.36 -0.98
N TRP A 165 -5.44 12.26 -1.54
CA TRP A 165 -5.29 11.00 -0.81
C TRP A 165 -4.38 11.17 0.40
N LEU A 166 -3.21 11.77 0.24
CA LEU A 166 -2.28 11.98 1.36
C LEU A 166 -2.90 12.84 2.46
N ARG A 167 -3.65 13.90 2.12
CA ARG A 167 -4.38 14.70 3.12
C ARG A 167 -5.43 13.87 3.86
N THR A 168 -6.22 13.10 3.13
CA THR A 168 -7.29 12.26 3.69
C THR A 168 -6.74 11.17 4.60
N LEU A 169 -5.65 10.51 4.18
CA LEU A 169 -5.06 9.42 4.94
C LEU A 169 -4.51 9.87 6.30
N VAL A 170 -4.08 11.14 6.45
CA VAL A 170 -3.53 11.63 7.71
C VAL A 170 -4.48 11.38 8.90
N ASP A 171 -5.78 11.49 8.66
CA ASP A 171 -6.81 11.34 9.68
C ASP A 171 -7.33 9.90 9.80
N LEU A 172 -7.10 9.05 8.79
CA LEU A 172 -7.72 7.73 8.68
C LEU A 172 -6.77 6.55 8.95
N VAL A 173 -5.46 6.72 8.76
CA VAL A 173 -4.51 5.62 8.97
C VAL A 173 -3.71 5.74 10.28
N PRO A 174 -3.28 4.61 10.85
CA PRO A 174 -2.33 4.61 11.97
C PRO A 174 -1.00 5.28 11.63
N GLU A 175 -0.22 5.58 12.67
CA GLU A 175 1.18 5.98 12.52
C GLU A 175 2.00 4.93 11.76
N ASN A 176 3.03 5.38 11.04
CA ASN A 176 3.93 4.52 10.27
C ASN A 176 3.26 3.65 9.20
N THR A 177 2.15 4.10 8.60
CA THR A 177 1.42 3.32 7.58
C THR A 177 1.82 3.68 6.15
N ILE A 178 2.21 4.94 5.89
CA ILE A 178 2.43 5.45 4.53
C ILE A 178 3.92 5.35 4.16
N GLN A 179 4.26 4.68 3.05
CA GLN A 179 5.63 4.71 2.54
C GLN A 179 5.78 5.82 1.50
N LEU A 180 6.51 6.87 1.86
CA LEU A 180 6.73 8.03 0.99
C LEU A 180 7.88 7.83 -0.02
N THR A 181 8.53 6.67 -0.03
CA THR A 181 9.72 6.37 -0.85
C THR A 181 9.48 6.53 -2.34
N LYS A 182 8.25 6.27 -2.82
CA LYS A 182 7.88 6.48 -4.23
C LYS A 182 7.33 7.89 -4.50
N VAL A 183 6.66 8.48 -3.52
CA VAL A 183 5.96 9.79 -3.59
C VAL A 183 6.94 10.93 -3.71
N ILE A 184 7.97 10.91 -2.87
CA ILE A 184 8.88 12.03 -2.77
C ILE A 184 9.67 12.22 -4.07
N PRO A 185 10.34 11.20 -4.65
CA PRO A 185 10.98 11.33 -5.95
C PRO A 185 10.04 11.87 -7.04
N TYR A 186 8.77 11.46 -7.05
CA TYR A 186 7.79 11.96 -8.00
C TYR A 186 7.54 13.48 -7.83
N SER A 187 7.40 13.96 -6.60
CA SER A 187 7.18 15.38 -6.31
C SER A 187 8.36 16.29 -6.68
N PHE A 188 9.59 15.76 -6.72
CA PHE A 188 10.80 16.54 -7.04
C PHE A 188 11.27 16.37 -8.48
N LEU A 189 11.27 15.14 -9.01
CA LEU A 189 11.91 14.82 -10.29
C LEU A 189 10.92 14.87 -11.46
N GLU A 190 9.66 14.49 -11.22
CA GLU A 190 8.66 14.37 -12.27
C GLU A 190 7.68 15.56 -12.26
N ARG A 191 7.32 16.09 -11.09
CA ARG A 191 6.37 17.21 -10.93
C ARG A 191 6.88 18.32 -9.97
N PRO A 192 8.03 18.96 -10.26
CA PRO A 192 8.73 19.87 -9.36
C PRO A 192 7.95 21.14 -8.94
N VAL A 193 6.92 21.52 -9.71
CA VAL A 193 6.13 22.73 -9.46
C VAL A 193 4.87 22.48 -8.61
N ASP A 194 4.49 21.22 -8.36
CA ASP A 194 3.27 20.93 -7.61
C ASP A 194 3.44 21.24 -6.12
N TYR A 195 2.87 22.35 -5.68
CA TYR A 195 2.94 22.79 -4.29
C TYR A 195 1.96 22.04 -3.39
N GLU A 196 0.80 21.64 -3.92
CA GLU A 196 -0.23 20.94 -3.17
C GLU A 196 0.25 19.56 -2.73
N LEU A 197 0.92 18.84 -3.63
CA LEU A 197 1.53 17.56 -3.30
C LEU A 197 2.66 17.72 -2.27
N HIS A 198 3.50 18.74 -2.43
CA HIS A 198 4.57 19.05 -1.47
C HIS A 198 4.01 19.29 -0.06
N LEU A 199 2.97 20.13 0.06
CA LEU A 199 2.31 20.40 1.33
C LEU A 199 1.67 19.13 1.94
N ALA A 200 1.03 18.30 1.12
CA ALA A 200 0.44 17.05 1.59
C ALA A 200 1.51 16.10 2.15
N ILE A 201 2.68 16.00 1.48
CA ILE A 201 3.83 15.22 1.97
C ILE A 201 4.31 15.77 3.33
N LEU A 202 4.49 17.09 3.45
CA LEU A 202 4.90 17.72 4.71
C LEU A 202 3.91 17.41 5.84
N ASN A 203 2.61 17.43 5.56
CA ASN A 203 1.58 17.13 6.54
C ASN A 203 1.65 15.66 7.01
N VAL A 204 1.90 14.73 6.09
CA VAL A 204 2.07 13.30 6.42
C VAL A 204 3.29 13.07 7.32
N ILE A 205 4.43 13.73 7.02
CA ILE A 205 5.64 13.64 7.84
C ILE A 205 5.39 14.24 9.23
N ARG A 206 4.81 15.45 9.28
CA ARG A 206 4.48 16.14 10.53
C ARG A 206 3.53 15.33 11.41
N SER A 207 2.58 14.64 10.80
CA SER A 207 1.58 13.82 11.51
C SER A 207 2.08 12.41 11.85
N ARG A 208 3.36 12.09 11.57
CA ARG A 208 3.98 10.78 11.84
C ARG A 208 3.24 9.60 11.21
N ARG A 209 2.57 9.84 10.09
CA ARG A 209 1.79 8.83 9.37
C ARG A 209 2.64 8.05 8.38
N CYS A 210 3.82 8.54 8.03
CA CYS A 210 4.76 7.80 7.20
C CYS A 210 5.69 6.89 8.02
N GLU A 211 6.21 5.84 7.39
CA GLU A 211 7.27 5.02 7.99
C GLU A 211 8.54 5.83 8.22
N LYS A 212 9.29 5.51 9.28
CA LYS A 212 10.64 6.06 9.48
C LYS A 212 11.49 5.73 8.26
N VAL A 213 11.94 6.76 7.56
CA VAL A 213 12.68 6.56 6.34
C VAL A 213 14.14 6.31 6.71
N SER A 214 14.72 5.23 6.19
CA SER A 214 16.16 5.04 6.33
C SER A 214 16.87 6.22 5.63
N ASN A 215 17.67 6.97 6.38
CA ASN A 215 18.39 8.15 5.88
C ASN A 215 19.11 7.89 4.56
N HIS A 216 19.61 6.67 4.40
CA HIS A 216 20.45 6.28 3.28
C HIS A 216 19.68 6.17 1.96
N LEU A 217 18.40 5.77 1.98
CA LEU A 217 17.61 5.61 0.76
C LEU A 217 16.88 6.91 0.41
N PHE A 218 16.43 7.63 1.44
CA PHE A 218 15.64 8.84 1.31
C PHE A 218 16.47 10.04 0.90
N ILE A 219 17.58 10.26 1.60
CA ILE A 219 18.31 11.52 1.52
C ILE A 219 19.35 11.41 0.42
N ILE A 220 20.13 10.34 0.36
CA ILE A 220 21.26 10.25 -0.58
C ILE A 220 20.79 10.19 -2.05
N ASN A 221 19.74 9.43 -2.37
CA ASN A 221 19.25 9.35 -3.76
C ASN A 221 18.58 10.65 -4.23
N LEU A 222 17.80 11.31 -3.35
CA LEU A 222 17.20 12.60 -3.68
C LEU A 222 18.26 13.70 -3.77
N LEU A 223 19.26 13.66 -2.89
CA LEU A 223 20.40 14.56 -2.87
C LEU A 223 21.21 14.48 -4.16
N TYR A 224 21.58 13.28 -4.59
CA TYR A 224 22.28 13.12 -5.87
C TYR A 224 21.44 13.62 -7.05
N SER A 225 20.13 13.40 -7.01
CA SER A 225 19.23 13.87 -8.07
C SER A 225 19.09 15.40 -8.08
N ILE A 226 19.10 16.05 -6.92
CA ILE A 226 19.02 17.53 -6.81
C ILE A 226 20.38 18.17 -7.10
N GLN A 227 21.50 17.54 -6.73
CA GLN A 227 22.85 18.00 -7.09
C GLN A 227 23.06 17.99 -8.62
N ALA A 228 22.38 17.11 -9.34
CA ALA A 228 22.36 17.11 -10.80
C ALA A 228 21.55 18.28 -11.40
N MET A 229 20.77 19.02 -10.59
CA MET A 229 19.96 20.18 -11.00
C MET A 229 20.22 21.40 -10.09
N PRO A 230 21.48 21.90 -10.02
CA PRO A 230 21.90 22.89 -9.02
C PRO A 230 21.21 24.25 -9.15
N ASP A 231 20.72 24.61 -10.34
CA ASP A 231 20.07 25.91 -10.59
C ASP A 231 18.59 25.94 -10.16
N ASN A 232 18.01 24.81 -9.72
CA ASN A 232 16.63 24.75 -9.29
C ASN A 232 16.50 25.01 -7.78
N HIS A 233 16.65 26.29 -7.40
CA HIS A 233 16.56 26.75 -6.01
C HIS A 233 15.27 26.29 -5.30
N LEU A 234 14.14 26.20 -6.02
CA LEU A 234 12.87 25.72 -5.47
C LEU A 234 12.97 24.28 -4.95
N LEU A 235 13.67 23.39 -5.67
CA LEU A 235 13.84 21.99 -5.24
C LEU A 235 14.73 21.89 -4.01
N VAL A 236 15.78 22.70 -3.94
CA VAL A 236 16.66 22.77 -2.77
C VAL A 236 15.87 23.21 -1.53
N ASP A 237 15.02 24.24 -1.67
CA ASP A 237 14.21 24.73 -0.56
C ASP A 237 13.14 23.72 -0.12
N ARG A 238 12.47 23.05 -1.06
CA ARG A 238 11.49 22.00 -0.74
C ARG A 238 12.14 20.82 -0.03
N LEU A 239 13.32 20.38 -0.48
CA LEU A 239 14.07 19.33 0.21
C LEU A 239 14.44 19.78 1.63
N ALA A 240 14.96 20.99 1.78
CA ALA A 240 15.34 21.55 3.07
C ALA A 240 14.15 21.58 4.04
N GLN A 241 12.95 21.95 3.56
CA GLN A 241 11.71 21.90 4.36
C GLN A 241 11.34 20.48 4.78
N MET A 242 11.36 19.51 3.85
CA MET A 242 11.05 18.10 4.16
C MET A 242 12.03 17.53 5.18
N LEU A 243 13.33 17.76 5.01
CA LEU A 243 14.37 17.34 5.95
C LEU A 243 14.13 17.98 7.31
N THR A 244 13.88 19.29 7.36
CA THR A 244 13.67 20.00 8.62
C THR A 244 12.50 19.42 9.42
N ILE A 245 11.37 19.19 8.75
CA ILE A 245 10.18 18.62 9.38
C ILE A 245 10.43 17.15 9.77
N ALA A 246 11.15 16.38 8.96
CA ALA A 246 11.48 14.99 9.26
C ALA A 246 12.41 14.87 10.49
N PHE A 247 13.43 15.73 10.62
CA PHE A 247 14.29 15.79 11.80
C PHE A 247 13.51 16.22 13.05
N ALA A 248 12.65 17.24 12.95
CA ALA A 248 11.83 17.71 14.06
C ALA A 248 10.80 16.68 14.56
N ASN A 249 10.49 15.66 13.75
CA ASN A 249 9.53 14.61 14.08
C ASN A 249 10.16 13.22 14.29
N ASP A 250 11.49 13.14 14.46
CA ASP A 250 12.22 11.88 14.67
C ASP A 250 12.01 10.82 13.57
N MET A 251 11.78 11.29 12.34
CA MET A 251 11.54 10.45 11.16
C MET A 251 12.82 10.06 10.41
N CYS A 252 13.93 10.73 10.69
CA CYS A 252 15.27 10.47 10.15
C CYS A 252 16.25 10.24 11.31
N SER A 253 17.27 9.40 11.11
CA SER A 253 18.31 9.19 12.13
C SER A 253 19.28 10.37 12.19
N ASN A 254 19.76 10.70 13.39
CA ASN A 254 20.68 11.82 13.59
C ASN A 254 22.14 11.41 13.33
N SER A 255 22.48 11.07 12.08
CA SER A 255 23.82 10.59 11.74
C SER A 255 24.78 11.73 11.40
N ASN A 256 25.97 11.72 12.00
CA ASN A 256 27.04 12.69 11.70
C ASN A 256 27.45 12.67 10.22
N GLN A 257 27.40 11.50 9.58
CA GLN A 257 27.69 11.34 8.16
C GLN A 257 26.67 12.10 7.30
N LEU A 258 25.38 12.00 7.62
CA LEU A 258 24.32 12.72 6.93
C LEU A 258 24.48 14.24 7.11
N LYS A 259 24.70 14.69 8.35
CA LYS A 259 24.95 16.11 8.64
C LYS A 259 26.12 16.66 7.83
N SER A 260 27.24 15.91 7.77
CA SER A 260 28.40 16.30 6.98
C SER A 260 28.06 16.43 5.49
N VAL A 261 27.38 15.45 4.89
CA VAL A 261 26.99 15.49 3.47
C VAL A 261 26.07 16.68 3.16
N LEU A 262 25.10 16.95 4.03
CA LEU A 262 24.18 18.08 3.88
C LEU A 262 24.90 19.44 3.98
N MET A 263 25.80 19.60 4.96
CA MET A 263 26.58 20.82 5.13
C MET A 263 27.54 21.08 3.96
N THR A 264 28.15 20.03 3.40
CA THR A 264 29.00 20.17 2.20
C THR A 264 28.17 20.54 0.97
N SER A 265 26.98 19.94 0.82
CA SER A 265 26.17 20.08 -0.39
C SER A 265 25.30 21.36 -0.42
N PHE A 266 24.89 21.87 0.74
CA PHE A 266 23.99 23.04 0.85
C PHE A 266 24.44 24.02 1.93
N SER A 267 25.75 24.32 1.96
CA SER A 267 26.37 25.22 2.94
C SER A 267 25.70 26.60 3.05
N LYS A 268 24.99 27.05 2.01
CA LYS A 268 24.28 28.33 1.96
C LYS A 268 22.80 28.25 2.42
N ASN A 269 22.23 27.06 2.60
CA ASN A 269 20.82 26.92 2.96
C ASN A 269 20.63 27.02 4.49
N ILE A 270 19.89 28.04 4.93
CA ILE A 270 19.70 28.36 6.35
C ILE A 270 19.00 27.23 7.11
N LEU A 271 17.99 26.59 6.49
CA LEU A 271 17.23 25.51 7.12
C LEU A 271 18.10 24.27 7.34
N ILE A 272 18.89 23.89 6.33
CA ILE A 272 19.83 22.76 6.42
C ILE A 272 20.90 23.04 7.49
N ASN A 273 21.45 24.26 7.51
CA ASN A 273 22.41 24.65 8.53
C ASN A 273 21.82 24.62 9.95
N ALA A 274 20.52 24.91 10.12
CA ALA A 274 19.86 24.89 11.42
C ALA A 274 19.71 23.46 11.97
N ILE A 275 19.40 22.48 11.13
CA ILE A 275 19.24 21.07 11.56
C ILE A 275 20.56 20.30 11.67
N CYS A 276 21.62 20.78 11.03
CA CYS A 276 22.94 20.13 11.08
C CYS A 276 23.80 20.58 12.27
N LYS A 277 23.47 21.72 12.90
CA LYS A 277 24.04 22.12 14.20
C LYS A 277 23.64 21.15 15.32
#